data_AF-A0A966TKS5-F1
#
_entry.id   AF-A0A966TKS5-F1
#
_cell.length_a   1.000
_cell.length_b   1.000
_cell.length_c   1.000
_cell.angle_alpha   90.00
_cell.angle_beta   90.00
_cell.angle_gamma   90.00
#
_symmetry.space_group_name_H-M   'P 1'
#
loop_
_entity.id
_entity.type
_entity.pdbx_description
1 polymer ?
#
loop_
_entity_poly.entity_id
_entity_poly.type
_entity_poly.pdbx_seq_one_letter_code
_entity_poly.pdbx_strand_id
1 'polypeptide(L)'
;LSAVWAQERNIADPAVLAELLQEQHLDASRLAQAATAPVQTAYEQYTDQALALGVFGAPAYVFNGELFWGQDRLAFLEQRLQSS
;
A
#
# COMPACT_ATOMS: atom_id res chain seq x y z
N LEU A 1 -5.31 -6.34 -5.13
CA LEU A 1 -4.60 -5.98 -6.39
C LEU A 1 -5.04 -6.81 -7.60
N SER A 2 -5.94 -7.80 -7.44
CA SER A 2 -6.47 -8.63 -8.55
C SER A 2 -7.13 -7.82 -9.68
N ALA A 3 -7.78 -6.70 -9.36
CA ALA A 3 -8.34 -5.78 -10.35
C ALA A 3 -7.31 -5.35 -11.40
N VAL A 4 -6.09 -5.00 -10.98
CA VAL A 4 -5.01 -4.62 -11.91
C VAL A 4 -4.38 -5.85 -12.54
N TRP A 5 -3.93 -6.80 -11.72
CA TRP A 5 -3.00 -7.84 -12.17
C TRP A 5 -3.64 -9.08 -12.76
N ALA A 6 -4.91 -9.35 -12.44
CA ALA A 6 -5.63 -10.53 -12.95
C ALA A 6 -6.81 -10.16 -13.86
N GLN A 7 -7.35 -8.95 -13.71
CA GLN A 7 -8.54 -8.49 -14.45
C GLN A 7 -8.22 -7.33 -15.41
N GLU A 8 -6.98 -6.84 -15.44
CA GLU A 8 -6.50 -5.78 -16.34
C GLU A 8 -7.31 -4.47 -16.26
N ARG A 9 -7.94 -4.18 -15.12
CA ARG A 9 -8.70 -2.95 -14.89
C ARG A 9 -7.78 -1.78 -14.58
N ASN A 10 -8.10 -0.61 -15.16
CA ASN A 10 -7.38 0.63 -14.93
C ASN A 10 -7.79 1.29 -13.59
N ILE A 11 -7.05 1.03 -12.52
CA ILE A 11 -7.33 1.65 -11.21
C ILE A 11 -6.91 3.12 -11.09
N ALA A 12 -6.36 3.73 -12.14
CA ALA A 12 -6.19 5.18 -12.21
C ALA A 12 -7.48 5.90 -12.66
N ASP A 13 -8.48 5.16 -13.15
CA ASP A 13 -9.79 5.70 -13.53
C ASP A 13 -10.74 5.75 -12.31
N PRO A 14 -11.25 6.93 -11.92
CA PRO A 14 -12.23 7.05 -10.83
C PRO A 14 -13.50 6.23 -11.03
N ALA A 15 -13.94 6.00 -12.27
CA ALA A 15 -15.12 5.18 -12.55
C ALA A 15 -14.87 3.71 -12.18
N VAL A 16 -13.71 3.17 -12.56
CA VAL A 16 -13.27 1.82 -12.18
C VAL A 16 -13.13 1.71 -10.66
N LEU A 17 -12.60 2.72 -9.99
CA LEU A 17 -12.52 2.72 -8.53
C LEU A 17 -13.91 2.75 -7.87
N ALA A 18 -14.89 3.46 -8.43
CA ALA A 18 -16.26 3.48 -7.92
C ALA A 18 -16.94 2.12 -8.03
N GLU A 19 -16.78 1.43 -9.17
CA GLU A 19 -17.26 0.05 -9.35
C GLU A 19 -16.62 -0.90 -8.33
N LEU A 20 -15.30 -0.81 -8.15
CA LEU A 20 -14.57 -1.63 -7.18
C LEU A 20 -15.06 -1.40 -5.75
N LEU A 21 -15.35 -0.15 -5.37
CA LEU A 21 -15.95 0.12 -4.06
C LEU A 21 -17.31 -0.57 -3.90
N GLN A 22 -18.17 -0.54 -4.92
CA GLN A 22 -19.46 -1.23 -4.89
C GLN A 22 -19.31 -2.75 -4.80
N GLU A 23 -18.43 -3.35 -5.59
CA GLU A 23 -18.12 -4.79 -5.58
C GLU A 23 -17.62 -5.27 -4.21
N GLN A 24 -16.88 -4.42 -3.49
CA GLN A 24 -16.38 -4.70 -2.14
C GLN A 24 -17.32 -4.24 -1.03
N HIS A 25 -18.54 -3.77 -1.36
CA HIS A 25 -19.53 -3.25 -0.41
C HIS A 25 -19.01 -2.09 0.46
N LEU A 26 -18.16 -1.24 -0.11
CA LEU A 26 -17.62 -0.04 0.51
C LEU A 26 -18.38 1.21 0.08
N ASP A 27 -18.39 2.21 0.95
CA ASP A 27 -19.05 3.50 0.69
C ASP A 27 -18.36 4.26 -0.48
N ALA A 28 -19.15 4.70 -1.45
CA ALA A 28 -18.67 5.50 -2.59
C ALA A 28 -18.09 6.86 -2.16
N SER A 29 -18.48 7.38 -1.00
CA SER A 29 -17.94 8.64 -0.44
C SER A 29 -16.42 8.59 -0.19
N ARG A 30 -15.85 7.38 -0.12
CA ARG A 30 -14.40 7.15 0.04
C ARG A 30 -13.57 7.78 -1.07
N LEU A 31 -14.07 7.87 -2.30
CA LEU A 31 -13.35 8.55 -3.40
C LEU A 31 -13.16 10.03 -3.11
N ALA A 32 -14.23 10.71 -2.67
CA ALA A 32 -14.17 12.11 -2.32
C ALA A 32 -13.29 12.33 -1.06
N GLN A 33 -13.41 11.45 -0.07
CA GLN A 33 -12.58 11.49 1.14
C GLN A 33 -11.09 11.34 0.82
N ALA A 34 -10.73 10.42 -0.09
CA ALA A 34 -9.35 10.21 -0.49
C ALA A 34 -8.70 11.45 -1.13
N ALA A 35 -9.50 12.30 -1.78
CA ALA A 35 -9.03 13.55 -2.38
C ALA A 35 -8.91 14.72 -1.39
N THR A 36 -9.28 14.53 -0.11
CA THR A 36 -9.21 15.62 0.88
C THR A 36 -7.77 15.91 1.29
N ALA A 37 -7.49 17.19 1.63
CA ALA A 37 -6.15 17.63 2.03
C ALA A 37 -5.54 16.80 3.17
N PRO A 38 -6.26 16.45 4.26
CA PRO A 38 -5.68 15.62 5.32
C PRO A 38 -5.21 14.25 4.85
N VAL A 39 -5.92 13.61 3.89
CA VAL A 39 -5.53 12.31 3.36
C VAL A 39 -4.32 12.42 2.44
N GLN A 40 -4.25 13.48 1.62
CA GLN A 40 -3.09 13.74 0.76
C GLN A 40 -1.84 14.02 1.60
N THR A 41 -1.95 14.84 2.65
CA THR A 41 -0.86 15.09 3.59
C THR A 41 -0.41 13.80 4.31
N ALA A 42 -1.33 12.95 4.74
CA ALA A 42 -0.97 11.67 5.35
C ALA A 42 -0.23 10.75 4.34
N TYR A 43 -0.66 10.74 3.08
CA TYR A 43 0.00 9.98 2.01
C TYR A 43 1.45 10.43 1.77
N GLU A 44 1.69 11.74 1.71
CA GLU A 44 3.04 12.33 1.61
C GLU A 44 3.88 11.97 2.84
N GLN A 45 3.34 12.12 4.05
CA GLN A 45 4.04 11.77 5.29
C GLN A 45 4.45 10.30 5.35
N TYR A 46 3.60 9.38 4.91
CA TYR A 46 3.96 7.96 4.84
C TYR A 46 5.06 7.69 3.81
N THR A 47 5.07 8.44 2.71
CA THR A 47 6.15 8.38 1.70
C THR A 47 7.47 8.84 2.30
N ASP A 48 7.48 9.98 2.99
CA ASP A 48 8.68 10.52 3.64
C ASP A 48 9.21 9.57 4.73
N GLN A 49 8.32 8.97 5.52
CA GLN A 49 8.71 7.97 6.53
C GLN A 49 9.34 6.73 5.89
N ALA A 50 8.79 6.24 4.78
CA ALA A 50 9.36 5.11 4.06
C ALA A 50 10.76 5.45 3.52
N LEU A 51 10.94 6.64 2.95
CA LEU A 51 12.24 7.13 2.49
C LEU A 51 13.25 7.25 3.63
N ALA A 52 12.84 7.76 4.79
CA ALA A 52 13.69 7.87 5.98
C ALA A 52 14.16 6.50 6.51
N LEU A 53 13.38 5.45 6.28
CA LEU A 53 13.72 4.05 6.60
C LEU A 53 14.53 3.36 5.48
N GLY A 54 14.88 4.07 4.41
CA GLY A 54 15.65 3.55 3.29
C GLY A 54 14.83 2.72 2.29
N VAL A 55 13.50 2.80 2.32
CA VAL A 55 12.65 2.11 1.34
C VAL A 55 12.83 2.76 -0.03
N PHE A 56 13.21 1.96 -1.03
CA PHE A 56 13.40 2.41 -2.41
C PHE A 56 12.57 1.63 -3.44
N GLY A 57 11.82 0.63 -3.01
CA GLY A 57 11.03 -0.23 -3.88
C GLY A 57 9.99 -1.05 -3.11
N ALA A 58 9.18 -1.82 -3.83
CA ALA A 58 8.10 -2.63 -3.26
C ALA A 58 8.15 -4.09 -3.76
N PRO A 59 7.70 -5.06 -2.95
CA PRO A 59 7.36 -4.91 -1.54
C PRO A 59 8.62 -4.70 -0.67
N ALA A 60 8.47 -3.96 0.42
CA ALA A 60 9.49 -3.75 1.43
C ALA A 60 8.84 -3.88 2.82
N TYR A 61 9.58 -4.45 3.76
CA TYR A 61 9.16 -4.64 5.14
C TYR A 61 10.23 -4.07 6.06
N VAL A 62 9.83 -3.37 7.12
CA VAL A 62 10.76 -2.83 8.12
C VAL A 62 10.39 -3.42 9.48
N PHE A 63 11.36 -4.01 10.16
CA PHE A 63 11.20 -4.57 11.50
C PHE A 63 12.34 -4.10 12.40
N ASN A 64 12.02 -3.40 13.49
CA ASN A 64 13.01 -2.82 14.41
C ASN A 64 14.13 -2.00 13.72
N GLY A 65 13.78 -1.29 12.64
CA GLY A 65 14.71 -0.50 11.84
C GLY A 65 15.51 -1.29 10.79
N GLU A 66 15.38 -2.62 10.74
CA GLU A 66 15.97 -3.45 9.69
C GLU A 66 15.03 -3.56 8.48
N LEU A 67 15.55 -3.25 7.29
CA LEU A 67 14.81 -3.27 6.02
C LEU A 67 14.97 -4.63 5.30
N PHE A 68 13.85 -5.22 4.91
CA PHE A 68 13.75 -6.44 4.10
C PHE A 68 13.06 -6.10 2.77
N TRP A 69 13.82 -6.00 1.68
CA TRP A 69 13.30 -5.64 0.36
C TRP A 69 13.13 -6.86 -0.55
N GLY A 70 11.92 -7.05 -1.06
CA GLY A 70 11.53 -8.16 -1.93
C GLY A 70 10.65 -9.20 -1.22
N GLN A 71 9.73 -9.81 -1.96
CA GLN A 71 8.84 -10.87 -1.44
C GLN A 71 9.62 -12.12 -0.98
N ASP A 72 10.77 -12.36 -1.60
CA ASP A 72 11.72 -13.42 -1.28
C ASP A 72 12.41 -13.22 0.09
N ARG A 73 12.21 -12.07 0.73
CA ARG A 73 12.75 -11.77 2.07
C ARG A 73 11.83 -12.14 3.22
N LEU A 74 10.60 -12.60 2.97
CA LEU A 74 9.65 -12.97 4.02
C LEU A 74 10.17 -14.07 4.96
N ALA A 75 10.90 -15.07 4.44
CA ALA A 75 11.48 -16.12 5.27
C ALA A 75 12.54 -15.58 6.26
N PHE A 76 13.32 -14.56 5.85
CA PHE A 76 14.30 -13.92 6.72
C PHE A 76 13.62 -13.03 7.77
N LEU A 77 12.56 -12.32 7.36
CA LEU A 77 11.74 -11.53 8.29
C LEU A 77 11.09 -12.43 9.35
N GLU A 78 10.54 -13.58 8.94
CA GLU A 78 9.95 -14.56 9.86
C GLU A 78 10.98 -15.05 10.88
N GLN A 79 12.19 -15.40 10.45
CA GLN A 79 13.27 -15.79 11.36
C GLN A 79 13.57 -14.69 12.38
N ARG A 80 13.61 -13.42 11.96
CA ARG A 80 13.85 -12.30 12.88
C ARG A 80 12.71 -12.07 13.86
N LEU A 81 11.46 -12.26 13.44
CA LEU A 81 10.30 -12.18 14.34
C LEU A 81 10.35 -13.26 15.42
N GLN A 82 10.81 -14.47 15.08
CA GLN A 82 10.91 -15.60 16.01
C GLN A 82 12.13 -15.52 16.94
N SER A 83 13.18 -14.81 16.54
CA SER A 83 14.40 -14.64 17.33
C SER A 83 14.42 -13.37 18.19
N SER A 84 13.30 -12.66 18.29
CA SER A 84 13.15 -11.39 19.04
C SER A 84 12.55 -11.60 20.42
#